data_AF-A0A7L5DRT2-F1
#
_entry.id   AF-A0A7L5DRT2-F1
#
_cell.length_a   1.000
_cell.length_b   1.000
_cell.length_c   1.000
_cell.angle_alpha   90.00
_cell.angle_beta   90.00
_cell.angle_gamma   90.00
#
_symmetry.space_group_name_H-M   'P 1'
#
loop_
_entity.id
_entity.type
_entity.pdbx_description
1 polymer ?
#
loop_
_entity_poly.entity_id
_entity_poly.type
_entity_poly.pdbx_seq_one_letter_code
_entity_poly.pdbx_strand_id
1 'polypeptide(L)' 'MTETRHSHALPELRFSLSLLYVGRVLLGMNKTTVLDDERLTDVDERIEAITDELVATELLHEAAVLAGDVID' A
#
# COMPACT_ATOMS: atom_id res chain seq x y z
N MET A 1 -12.03 22.23 -14.30
CA MET A 1 -12.18 20.91 -13.65
C MET A 1 -10.94 20.09 -13.94
N THR A 2 -9.98 20.11 -13.02
CA THR A 2 -8.77 19.30 -13.10
C THR A 2 -9.14 17.92 -12.57
N GLU A 3 -9.56 17.00 -13.44
CA GLU A 3 -9.75 15.61 -13.03
C GLU A 3 -8.40 15.01 -12.69
N THR A 4 -8.00 15.10 -11.42
CA THR A 4 -7.02 14.16 -10.90
C THR A 4 -7.65 12.78 -11.01
N ARG A 5 -7.07 11.90 -11.82
CA ARG A 5 -7.56 10.53 -12.05
C ARG A 5 -7.61 9.77 -10.71
N HIS A 6 -8.74 9.84 -10.03
CA HIS A 6 -9.02 9.03 -8.85
C HIS A 6 -9.12 7.58 -9.33
N SER A 7 -8.13 6.76 -8.99
CA SER A 7 -8.19 5.35 -9.29
C SER A 7 -8.97 4.64 -8.17
N HIS A 8 -10.19 4.21 -8.49
CA HIS A 8 -11.03 3.43 -7.58
C HIS A 8 -10.40 2.09 -7.15
N ALA A 9 -9.34 1.64 -7.83
CA ALA A 9 -8.63 0.40 -7.53
C ALA A 9 -7.59 0.55 -6.41
N LEU A 10 -7.16 1.78 -6.05
CA LEU A 10 -6.12 1.98 -5.02
C LEU A 10 -6.55 1.46 -3.63
N PRO A 11 -7.79 1.71 -3.15
CA PRO A 11 -8.24 1.19 -1.86
C PRO A 11 -8.31 -0.34 -1.83
N GLU A 12 -8.77 -0.96 -2.92
CA GLU A 12 -8.88 -2.42 -3.04
C GLU A 12 -7.49 -3.09 -3.06
N LEU A 13 -6.53 -2.46 -3.74
CA LEU A 13 -5.15 -2.93 -3.79
C LEU A 13 -4.48 -2.83 -2.42
N ARG A 14 -4.66 -1.71 -1.71
CA ARG A 14 -4.13 -1.52 -0.35
C ARG A 14 -4.72 -2.50 0.66
N PHE A 15 -6.03 -2.77 0.55
CA PHE A 15 -6.70 -3.78 1.36
C PHE A 15 -6.15 -5.19 1.09
N SER A 16 -5.95 -5.54 -0.19
CA SER A 16 -5.40 -6.83 -0.60
C SER A 16 -3.96 -7.03 -0.09
N LEU A 17 -3.12 -6.00 -0.12
CA LEU A 17 -1.76 -6.03 0.43
C LEU A 17 -1.77 -6.19 1.96
N SER A 18 -2.68 -5.50 2.65
CA SER A 18 -2.87 -5.67 4.10
C SER A 18 -3.25 -7.11 4.46
N LEU A 19 -4.16 -7.73 3.69
CA LEU A 19 -4.53 -9.13 3.87
C LEU A 19 -3.38 -10.09 3.63
N LEU A 20 -2.56 -9.84 2.60
CA LEU A 20 -1.38 -10.65 2.31
C LEU A 20 -0.36 -10.58 3.46
N TYR A 21 -0.07 -9.37 3.93
CA TYR A 21 0.84 -9.15 5.06
C TYR A 21 0.34 -9.87 6.33
N VAL A 22 -0.91 -9.63 6.72
CA VAL A 22 -1.54 -10.29 7.89
C VAL A 22 -1.59 -11.81 7.72
N GLY A 23 -1.93 -12.31 6.55
CA GLY A 23 -1.96 -13.74 6.24
C GLY A 23 -0.60 -14.39 6.45
N ARG A 24 0.48 -13.76 5.95
CA ARG A 24 1.85 -14.24 6.18
C ARG A 24 2.24 -14.24 7.65
N VAL A 25 1.86 -13.19 8.38
CA VAL A 25 2.10 -13.08 9.83
C VAL A 25 1.40 -14.21 10.60
N LEU A 26 0.11 -14.45 10.32
CA LEU A 26 -0.70 -15.46 11.01
C LEU A 26 -0.24 -16.89 10.71
N LEU A 27 0.25 -17.15 9.51
CA LEU A 27 0.81 -18.45 9.12
C LEU A 27 2.22 -18.70 9.66
N GLY A 28 2.79 -17.75 10.43
CA GLY A 28 4.15 -17.85 10.94
C GLY A 28 5.22 -17.75 9.85
N MET A 29 4.85 -17.34 8.64
CA MET A 29 5.77 -17.14 7.51
C MET A 29 6.64 -15.88 7.66
N ASN A 30 6.41 -15.11 8.73
CA ASN A 30 7.24 -13.99 9.17
C ASN A 30 8.25 -14.38 10.27
N LYS A 31 8.13 -15.60 10.83
CA LYS A 31 8.96 -16.09 11.93
C LYS A 31 9.74 -17.30 11.47
N THR A 32 10.88 -17.00 10.88
CA THR A 32 12.14 -17.76 10.87
C THR A 32 12.05 -19.15 11.51
N THR A 33 11.63 -20.15 10.73
CA THR A 33 11.95 -21.55 11.01
C THR A 33 13.19 -21.92 10.23
N VAL A 34 14.36 -21.57 10.78
CA VAL A 34 15.69 -22.20 10.54
C VAL A 34 16.24 -22.16 9.10
N LEU A 35 15.51 -21.63 8.12
CA LEU A 35 16.05 -21.27 6.81
C LEU A 35 15.84 -19.79 6.61
N ASP A 36 16.96 -19.09 6.59
CA ASP A 36 17.16 -17.69 6.27
C ASP A 36 16.74 -17.45 4.80
N ASP A 37 15.44 -17.54 4.52
CA ASP A 37 14.91 -17.33 3.18
C ASP A 37 14.81 -15.81 2.98
N GLU A 38 15.95 -15.21 2.65
CA GLU A 38 16.16 -13.80 2.28
C GLU A 38 15.04 -13.26 1.36
N ARG A 39 14.45 -14.16 0.56
CA ARG A 39 13.31 -13.89 -0.33
C ARG A 39 12.01 -13.56 0.40
N LEU A 40 11.75 -14.15 1.57
CA LEU A 40 10.55 -13.87 2.37
C LEU A 40 10.62 -12.48 3.01
N THR A 41 11.82 -12.07 3.43
CA THR A 41 12.09 -10.71 3.91
C THR A 41 11.94 -9.69 2.76
N ASP A 42 12.52 -9.97 1.58
CA ASP A 42 12.35 -9.13 0.38
C ASP A 42 10.87 -8.95 0.00
N VAL A 43 10.04 -9.98 0.16
CA VAL A 43 8.59 -9.87 -0.10
C VAL A 43 7.90 -8.95 0.93
N ASP A 44 8.26 -9.01 2.21
CA ASP A 44 7.66 -8.11 3.21
C ASP A 44 8.08 -6.65 2.97
N GLU A 45 9.37 -6.40 2.73
CA GLU A 45 9.90 -5.07 2.37
C GLU A 45 9.22 -4.51 1.12
N ARG A 46 8.94 -5.37 0.13
CA ARG A 46 8.26 -4.97 -1.09
C ARG A 46 6.78 -4.70 -0.91
N ILE A 47 6.10 -5.46 -0.05
CA ILE A 47 4.71 -5.18 0.34
C ILE A 47 4.63 -3.82 1.04
N GLU A 48 5.56 -3.53 1.95
CA GLU A 48 5.66 -2.23 2.63
C GLU A 48 5.90 -1.09 1.65
N ALA A 49 6.92 -1.20 0.79
CA ALA A 49 7.26 -0.17 -0.19
C ALA A 49 6.10 0.18 -1.14
N ILE A 50 5.38 -0.84 -1.63
CA ILE A 50 4.21 -0.62 -2.49
C ILE A 50 3.08 0.03 -1.67
N THR A 51 2.86 -0.41 -0.43
CA THR A 51 1.82 0.16 0.43
C THR A 51 2.06 1.65 0.69
N ASP A 52 3.31 2.05 0.95
CA ASP A 52 3.71 3.45 1.14
C ASP A 52 3.42 4.30 -0.12
N GLU A 53 3.75 3.78 -1.30
CA GLU A 53 3.48 4.48 -2.57
C GLU A 53 1.98 4.67 -2.83
N LEU A 54 1.16 3.66 -2.52
CA LEU A 54 -0.30 3.76 -2.65
C LEU A 54 -0.88 4.82 -1.71
N VAL A 55 -0.43 4.84 -0.45
CA VAL A 55 -0.87 5.85 0.54
C VAL A 55 -0.43 7.25 0.12
N ALA A 56 0.81 7.42 -0.35
CA ALA A 56 1.29 8.70 -0.85
C ALA A 56 0.45 9.20 -2.04
N THR A 57 0.04 8.29 -2.93
CA THR A 57 -0.82 8.61 -4.08
C THR A 57 -2.22 9.05 -3.66
N GLU A 58 -2.82 8.37 -2.67
CA GLU A 58 -4.10 8.74 -2.09
C GLU A 58 -4.03 10.14 -1.44
N LEU A 59 -2.99 10.40 -0.63
CA LEU A 59 -2.78 11.70 0.01
C LEU A 59 -2.57 12.83 -1.01
N LEU A 60 -1.83 12.58 -2.08
CA LEU A 60 -1.63 13.57 -3.15
C LEU A 60 -2.95 13.90 -3.84
N HIS A 61 -3.78 12.88 -4.08
CA HIS A 61 -5.11 13.08 -4.66
C HIS A 61 -6.01 13.91 -3.72
N GLU A 62 -6.07 13.57 -2.43
CA GLU A 62 -6.83 14.34 -1.43
C GLU A 62 -6.36 15.79 -1.34
N ALA A 63 -5.04 16.03 -1.34
CA ALA A 63 -4.46 17.37 -1.34
C ALA A 63 -4.81 18.16 -2.60
N ALA A 64 -4.82 17.52 -3.77
CA ALA A 64 -5.18 18.17 -5.02
C ALA A 64 -6.68 18.52 -5.10
N VAL A 65 -7.55 17.65 -4.57
CA VAL A 65 -8.99 17.96 -4.41
C VAL A 65 -9.17 19.16 -3.50
N LEU A 66 -8.52 19.17 -2.32
CA LEU A 66 -8.60 20.29 -1.38
C LEU A 66 -8.08 21.60 -1.99
N ALA A 67 -6.94 21.56 -2.69
CA ALA A 67 -6.40 22.75 -3.34
C ALA A 67 -7.31 23.28 -4.45
N GLY A 68 -7.99 22.38 -5.18
CA GLY A 68 -9.01 22.75 -6.15
C GLY A 68 -10.22 23.42 -5.49
N ASP A 69 -10.68 22.89 -4.35
CA ASP A 69 -11.81 23.41 -3.57
C ASP A 69 -11.53 24.78 -2.92
N VAL A 70 -10.26 25.09 -2.61
CA VAL A 70 -9.84 26.38 -2.01
C VAL A 70 -9.70 27.50 -3.04
N ILE A 71 -9.56 27.18 -4.34
CA ILE A 71 -9.30 28.16 -5.41
C ILE A 71 -10.60 28.60 -6.12
N ASP A 72 -11.72 27.89 -5.92
CA ASP A 72 -13.07 28.29 -6.35
C ASP A 72 -13.82 29.07 -5.23
#